data_AF-A0A942KT47-F1
#
_entry.id   AF-A0A942KT47-F1
#
_cell.length_a   1.000
_cell.length_b   1.000
_cell.length_c   1.000
_cell.angle_alpha   90.00
_cell.angle_beta   90.00
_cell.angle_gamma   90.00
#
_symmetry.space_group_name_H-M   'P 1'
#
loop_
_entity.id
_entity.type
_entity.pdbx_description
1 polymer ?
#
loop_
_entity_poly.entity_id
_entity_poly.type
_entity_poly.pdbx_seq_one_letter_code
_entity_poly.pdbx_strand_id
1 'polypeptide(L)'
;MIELENGRLALFDFADMRNKDDASDKRCDLEKELRECLGDDKEIDVVAFTHLDTDHCNRAKDVFHLEHAAKYQGGDRIKIKTMWVPATAILEEGVEGQARTLRAEARHRFIEGKGIRVFSRPDALDQFLRDRDIEPSKRRNLISDAGTLCPEFNLASAQLIHRIRAFSRLGSGSGMVSTSFADLGRRRGMAAGSFRRQTGDFFWLPRCCGTVRAGRSGAHGRRGFPG
;
A
#
# COMPACT_ATOMS: atom_id res chain seq x y z
N MET A 1 3.90 -4.53 -6.72
CA MET A 1 2.60 -4.86 -7.35
C MET A 1 2.31 -6.34 -7.16
N ILE A 2 1.05 -6.68 -6.92
CA ILE A 2 0.54 -8.04 -6.75
C ILE A 2 -0.45 -8.28 -7.90
N GLU A 3 -0.28 -9.41 -8.58
CA GLU A 3 -1.15 -9.90 -9.65
C GLU A 3 -1.80 -11.19 -9.18
N LEU A 4 -3.12 -11.26 -9.29
CA LEU A 4 -3.94 -12.39 -8.88
C LEU A 4 -4.22 -13.30 -10.08
N GLU A 5 -4.58 -14.56 -9.82
CA GLU A 5 -4.84 -15.55 -10.89
C GLU A 5 -5.94 -15.14 -11.86
N ASN A 6 -6.91 -14.36 -11.40
CA ASN A 6 -7.97 -13.82 -12.24
C ASN A 6 -7.59 -12.53 -13.00
N GLY A 7 -6.30 -12.17 -13.03
CA GLY A 7 -5.77 -11.00 -13.72
C GLY A 7 -5.91 -9.68 -12.97
N ARG A 8 -6.51 -9.68 -11.77
CA ARG A 8 -6.67 -8.45 -10.99
C ARG A 8 -5.37 -7.98 -10.38
N LEU A 9 -5.21 -6.67 -10.31
CA LEU A 9 -3.96 -6.00 -9.94
C LEU A 9 -4.11 -5.13 -8.70
N ALA A 10 -3.21 -5.33 -7.73
CA ALA A 10 -3.08 -4.48 -6.56
C ALA A 10 -1.68 -3.87 -6.48
N LEU A 11 -1.60 -2.56 -6.34
CA LEU A 11 -0.38 -1.82 -6.08
C LEU A 11 -0.36 -1.35 -4.62
N PHE A 12 0.75 -1.56 -3.93
CA PHE A 12 0.99 -1.02 -2.59
C PHE A 12 2.07 0.04 -2.72
N ASP A 13 1.68 1.26 -2.39
CA ASP A 13 2.40 2.52 -2.53
C ASP A 13 2.84 2.83 -3.97
N PHE A 14 2.98 4.13 -4.26
CA PHE A 14 3.50 4.61 -5.53
C PHE A 14 4.33 5.86 -5.28
N ALA A 15 5.65 5.72 -5.28
CA ALA A 15 6.58 6.83 -5.20
C ALA A 15 7.56 6.76 -6.35
N ASP A 16 7.23 7.40 -7.47
CA ASP A 16 8.17 7.51 -8.58
C ASP A 16 9.20 8.59 -8.26
N MET A 17 10.25 8.17 -7.57
CA MET A 17 11.28 9.05 -7.02
C MET A 17 12.39 9.38 -8.00
N ARG A 18 12.46 8.71 -9.17
CA ARG A 18 13.54 8.91 -10.14
C ARG A 18 13.55 10.35 -10.65
N ASN A 19 14.72 10.98 -10.58
CA ASN A 19 14.99 12.23 -11.25
C ASN A 19 15.34 11.93 -12.72
N LYS A 20 14.47 12.31 -13.65
CA LYS A 20 14.67 12.06 -15.09
C LYS A 20 15.77 12.93 -15.69
N ASP A 21 16.12 14.05 -15.05
CA ASP A 21 17.16 14.97 -15.50
C ASP A 21 18.56 14.59 -14.98
N ASP A 22 18.65 13.62 -14.06
CA ASP A 22 19.90 13.10 -13.55
C ASP A 22 20.18 11.71 -14.14
N ALA A 23 21.05 11.66 -15.15
CA ALA A 23 21.45 10.41 -15.80
C ALA A 23 22.17 9.44 -14.85
N SER A 24 22.68 9.93 -13.71
CA SER A 24 23.32 9.11 -12.67
C SER A 24 22.33 8.55 -11.65
N ASP A 25 21.07 9.00 -11.66
CA ASP A 25 20.03 8.48 -10.78
C ASP A 25 19.67 7.03 -11.17
N LYS A 26 20.01 6.12 -10.25
CA LYS A 26 19.80 4.68 -10.42
C LYS A 26 18.41 4.21 -9.99
N ARG A 27 17.57 5.10 -9.43
CA ARG A 27 16.21 4.76 -9.03
C ARG A 27 15.39 4.30 -10.23
N CYS A 28 14.44 3.41 -9.95
CA CYS A 28 13.54 2.86 -10.94
C CYS A 28 12.60 3.95 -11.47
N ASP A 29 12.33 3.94 -12.77
CA ASP A 29 11.27 4.75 -13.38
C ASP A 29 9.93 4.05 -13.12
N LEU A 30 9.35 4.32 -11.96
CA LEU A 30 8.24 3.52 -11.46
C LEU A 30 6.98 3.67 -12.30
N GLU A 31 6.74 4.87 -12.86
CA GLU A 31 5.66 5.09 -13.81
C GLU A 31 5.82 4.21 -15.05
N LYS A 32 7.02 4.18 -15.63
CA LYS A 32 7.30 3.36 -16.82
C LYS A 32 7.03 1.88 -16.54
N GLU A 33 7.59 1.34 -15.45
CA GLU A 33 7.42 -0.07 -15.11
C GLU A 33 5.94 -0.42 -14.82
N LEU A 34 5.20 0.49 -14.17
CA LEU A 34 3.77 0.31 -13.93
C LEU A 34 3.00 0.25 -15.27
N ARG A 35 3.28 1.17 -16.20
CA ARG A 35 2.65 1.18 -17.52
C ARG A 35 2.99 -0.07 -18.33
N GLU A 36 4.24 -0.53 -18.30
CA GLU A 36 4.63 -1.79 -18.95
C GLU A 36 3.92 -3.01 -18.35
N CYS A 37 3.64 -2.98 -17.04
CA CYS A 37 2.86 -4.03 -16.37
C CYS A 37 1.39 -4.02 -16.76
N LEU A 38 0.80 -2.83 -16.96
CA LEU A 38 -0.61 -2.69 -17.35
C LEU A 38 -0.83 -2.89 -18.85
N GLY A 39 0.20 -2.68 -19.68
CA GLY A 39 0.07 -2.76 -21.14
C GLY A 39 -0.85 -1.68 -21.69
N ASP A 40 -1.84 -2.06 -22.49
CA ASP A 40 -2.84 -1.14 -23.05
C ASP A 40 -3.94 -0.77 -22.04
N ASP A 41 -4.06 -1.52 -20.94
CA ASP A 41 -5.02 -1.23 -19.89
C ASP A 41 -4.59 0.02 -19.11
N LYS A 42 -5.48 1.01 -19.03
CA LYS A 42 -5.24 2.25 -18.26
C LYS A 42 -5.94 2.22 -16.91
N GLU A 43 -6.08 1.04 -16.32
CA GLU A 43 -6.86 0.87 -15.10
C GLU A 43 -6.22 -0.19 -14.20
N ILE A 44 -6.20 0.09 -12.89
CA ILE A 44 -5.72 -0.81 -11.85
C ILE A 44 -6.83 -1.02 -10.81
N ASP A 45 -7.00 -2.26 -10.33
CA ASP A 45 -8.11 -2.58 -9.43
C ASP A 45 -7.95 -1.94 -8.05
N VAL A 46 -6.75 -2.03 -7.48
CA VAL A 46 -6.47 -1.47 -6.16
C VAL A 46 -5.14 -0.73 -6.16
N VAL A 47 -5.14 0.49 -5.62
CA VAL A 47 -3.92 1.17 -5.18
C VAL A 47 -4.05 1.47 -3.69
N ALA A 48 -3.19 0.87 -2.89
CA ALA A 48 -3.10 1.08 -1.46
C ALA A 48 -2.00 2.07 -1.14
N PHE A 49 -2.35 3.19 -0.51
CA PHE A 49 -1.39 4.12 0.08
C PHE A 49 -1.34 3.85 1.58
N THR A 50 -0.20 3.36 2.06
CA THR A 50 -0.01 2.97 3.46
C THR A 50 0.09 4.19 4.38
N HIS A 51 0.64 5.28 3.88
CA HIS A 51 0.57 6.64 4.41
C HIS A 51 0.84 7.64 3.26
N LEU A 52 0.78 8.94 3.57
CA LEU A 52 0.86 10.00 2.55
C LEU A 52 2.23 10.71 2.53
N ASP A 53 3.26 10.12 3.13
CA ASP A 53 4.61 10.67 3.02
C ASP A 53 5.14 10.53 1.59
N THR A 54 6.06 11.42 1.22
CA THR A 54 6.58 11.55 -0.15
C THR A 54 7.15 10.23 -0.67
N ASP A 55 7.85 9.46 0.16
CA ASP A 55 8.45 8.17 -0.19
C ASP A 55 7.43 7.05 -0.44
N HIS A 56 6.13 7.29 -0.23
CA HIS A 56 5.04 6.35 -0.52
C HIS A 56 4.07 6.83 -1.60
N CYS A 57 4.09 8.12 -1.93
CA CYS A 57 3.11 8.70 -2.84
C CYS A 57 3.65 9.66 -3.91
N ASN A 58 4.98 9.86 -4.01
CA ASN A 58 5.56 10.82 -4.94
C ASN A 58 5.08 10.62 -6.39
N ARG A 59 4.70 11.73 -7.03
CA ARG A 59 4.16 11.79 -8.40
C ARG A 59 2.85 11.04 -8.63
N ALA A 60 2.21 10.44 -7.61
CA ALA A 60 0.93 9.76 -7.79
C ALA A 60 -0.14 10.70 -8.38
N LYS A 61 -0.13 11.99 -8.03
CA LYS A 61 -1.10 12.97 -8.59
C LYS A 61 -0.85 13.28 -10.06
N ASP A 62 0.32 12.95 -10.59
CA ASP A 62 0.72 13.22 -11.97
C ASP A 62 0.45 12.00 -12.86
N VAL A 63 0.44 10.80 -12.27
CA VAL A 63 0.28 9.51 -12.98
C VAL A 63 -1.15 9.00 -12.93
N PHE A 64 -1.84 9.15 -11.80
CA PHE A 64 -3.19 8.61 -11.64
C PHE A 64 -4.28 9.61 -12.02
N HIS A 65 -5.42 9.06 -12.43
CA HIS A 65 -6.68 9.75 -12.57
C HIS A 65 -7.31 9.87 -11.18
N LEU A 66 -7.56 11.10 -10.73
CA LEU A 66 -8.16 11.39 -9.42
C LEU A 66 -9.52 12.09 -9.60
N GLU A 67 -10.55 11.56 -8.95
CA GLU A 67 -11.95 11.98 -9.11
C GLU A 67 -12.23 13.37 -8.51
N HIS A 68 -11.50 13.80 -7.48
CA HIS A 68 -11.84 15.01 -6.73
C HIS A 68 -11.69 16.34 -7.49
N ALA A 69 -10.84 16.41 -8.52
CA ALA A 69 -10.60 17.66 -9.25
C ALA A 69 -10.24 17.42 -10.72
N ALA A 70 -10.91 18.15 -11.61
CA ALA A 70 -10.79 18.01 -13.08
C ALA A 70 -9.35 18.07 -13.62
N LYS A 71 -8.45 18.84 -13.01
CA LYS A 71 -7.04 18.94 -13.43
C LYS A 71 -6.24 17.63 -13.28
N TYR A 72 -6.75 16.68 -12.49
CA TYR A 72 -6.16 15.36 -12.30
C TYR A 72 -6.92 14.26 -13.06
N GLN A 73 -7.84 14.64 -13.95
CA GLN A 73 -8.67 13.73 -14.73
C GLN A 73 -8.23 13.72 -16.21
N GLY A 74 -8.60 12.66 -16.93
CA GLY A 74 -8.39 12.51 -18.37
C GLY A 74 -6.95 12.16 -18.79
N GLY A 75 -6.65 12.41 -20.06
CA GLY A 75 -5.34 12.14 -20.67
C GLY A 75 -4.98 10.66 -20.73
N ASP A 76 -3.70 10.36 -20.49
CA ASP A 76 -3.11 9.03 -20.45
C ASP A 76 -2.97 8.49 -19.00
N ARG A 77 -3.62 9.15 -18.03
CA ARG A 77 -3.57 8.82 -16.61
C ARG A 77 -4.19 7.46 -16.31
N ILE A 78 -3.61 6.75 -15.35
CA ILE A 78 -4.08 5.44 -14.92
C ILE A 78 -5.25 5.60 -13.95
N LYS A 79 -6.38 4.94 -14.23
CA LYS A 79 -7.56 4.93 -13.38
C LYS A 79 -7.39 3.97 -12.21
N ILE A 80 -7.82 4.41 -11.02
CA ILE A 80 -7.85 3.58 -9.80
C ILE A 80 -9.30 3.19 -9.53
N LYS A 81 -9.65 1.90 -9.65
CA LYS A 81 -11.02 1.44 -9.30
C LYS A 81 -11.30 1.65 -7.81
N THR A 82 -10.42 1.12 -6.95
CA THR A 82 -10.55 1.28 -5.49
C THR A 82 -9.25 1.79 -4.86
N MET A 83 -9.33 2.91 -4.17
CA MET A 83 -8.23 3.48 -3.39
C MET A 83 -8.27 2.89 -1.98
N TRP A 84 -7.16 2.36 -1.50
CA TRP A 84 -7.00 1.77 -0.19
C TRP A 84 -6.17 2.71 0.68
N VAL A 85 -6.70 3.15 1.83
CA VAL A 85 -6.00 4.12 2.69
C VAL A 85 -6.25 3.85 4.17
N PRO A 86 -5.32 4.20 5.08
CA PRO A 86 -5.64 4.30 6.49
C PRO A 86 -6.59 5.47 6.75
N ALA A 87 -7.35 5.41 7.86
CA ALA A 87 -8.17 6.53 8.32
C ALA A 87 -7.34 7.83 8.50
N THR A 88 -6.06 7.72 8.83
CA THR A 88 -5.14 8.87 8.94
C THR A 88 -5.03 9.64 7.63
N ALA A 89 -5.00 8.99 6.47
CA ALA A 89 -4.96 9.66 5.17
C ALA A 89 -6.19 10.53 4.88
N ILE A 90 -7.30 10.32 5.59
CA ILE A 90 -8.51 11.17 5.55
C ILE A 90 -8.42 12.28 6.60
N LEU A 91 -7.98 11.94 7.81
CA LEU A 91 -8.07 12.82 8.98
C LEU A 91 -6.91 13.80 9.11
N GLU A 92 -5.73 13.46 8.59
CA GLU A 92 -4.52 14.24 8.78
C GLU A 92 -4.69 15.68 8.31
N GLU A 93 -4.20 16.62 9.10
CA GLU A 93 -4.26 18.06 8.84
C GLU A 93 -2.86 18.61 8.51
N GLY A 94 -2.77 19.82 7.99
CA GLY A 94 -1.47 20.45 7.70
C GLY A 94 -0.64 19.82 6.56
N VAL A 95 -1.08 18.72 5.93
CA VAL A 95 -0.35 18.17 4.79
C VAL A 95 -0.40 19.05 3.54
N GLU A 96 0.69 19.03 2.79
CA GLU A 96 0.93 19.85 1.59
C GLU A 96 1.19 19.00 0.34
N GLY A 97 1.32 19.67 -0.82
CA GLY A 97 1.76 19.05 -2.07
C GLY A 97 0.98 17.79 -2.49
N GLN A 98 1.71 16.70 -2.69
CA GLN A 98 1.20 15.39 -3.10
C GLN A 98 0.28 14.78 -2.04
N ALA A 99 0.69 14.81 -0.77
CA ALA A 99 -0.08 14.31 0.36
C ALA A 99 -1.44 15.01 0.45
N ARG A 100 -1.46 16.35 0.35
CA ARG A 100 -2.70 17.14 0.31
C ARG A 100 -3.65 16.69 -0.80
N THR A 101 -3.09 16.38 -1.97
CA THR A 101 -3.87 15.99 -3.15
C THR A 101 -4.50 14.61 -2.95
N LEU A 102 -3.75 13.63 -2.45
CA LEU A 102 -4.30 12.30 -2.17
C LEU A 102 -5.27 12.29 -0.99
N ARG A 103 -5.05 13.12 0.04
CA ARG A 103 -6.04 13.33 1.10
C ARG A 103 -7.34 13.89 0.53
N ALA A 104 -7.28 14.87 -0.37
CA ALA A 104 -8.47 15.43 -1.00
C ALA A 104 -9.21 14.37 -1.84
N GLU A 105 -8.47 13.52 -2.56
CA GLU A 105 -9.04 12.37 -3.26
C GLU A 105 -9.72 11.38 -2.33
N ALA A 106 -9.02 10.95 -1.27
CA ALA A 106 -9.55 9.99 -0.31
C ALA A 106 -10.82 10.53 0.37
N ARG A 107 -10.80 11.82 0.78
CA ARG A 107 -11.98 12.50 1.33
C ARG A 107 -13.13 12.52 0.34
N HIS A 108 -12.88 12.89 -0.92
CA HIS A 108 -13.91 12.93 -1.96
C HIS A 108 -14.57 11.55 -2.14
N ARG A 109 -13.77 10.50 -2.36
CA ARG A 109 -14.27 9.13 -2.51
C ARG A 109 -15.04 8.63 -1.28
N PHE A 110 -14.56 8.96 -0.08
CA PHE A 110 -15.22 8.56 1.17
C PHE A 110 -16.55 9.29 1.40
N ILE A 111 -16.59 10.59 1.11
CA ILE A 111 -17.80 11.41 1.15
C ILE A 111 -18.82 10.90 0.14
N GLU A 112 -18.42 10.64 -1.10
CA GLU A 112 -19.28 10.06 -2.15
C GLU A 112 -19.72 8.63 -1.83
N GLY A 113 -18.91 7.91 -1.06
CA GLY A 113 -19.18 6.54 -0.65
C GLY A 113 -18.85 5.48 -1.71
N LYS A 114 -17.92 5.77 -2.62
CA LYS A 114 -17.55 4.89 -3.75
C LYS A 114 -16.05 4.90 -4.02
N GLY A 115 -15.53 3.80 -4.54
CA GLY A 115 -14.15 3.70 -5.02
C GLY A 115 -13.07 3.81 -3.94
N ILE A 116 -13.39 3.58 -2.66
CA ILE A 116 -12.44 3.64 -1.56
C ILE A 116 -12.68 2.52 -0.53
N ARG A 117 -11.59 2.08 0.10
CA ARG A 117 -11.55 1.26 1.31
C ARG A 117 -10.70 1.98 2.35
N VAL A 118 -11.26 2.15 3.54
CA VAL A 118 -10.59 2.80 4.67
C VAL A 118 -10.22 1.75 5.70
N PHE A 119 -8.97 1.75 6.14
CA PHE A 119 -8.50 0.88 7.20
C PHE A 119 -8.53 1.59 8.54
N SER A 120 -8.99 0.85 9.55
CA SER A 120 -9.22 1.33 10.91
C SER A 120 -10.44 2.23 11.06
N ARG A 121 -10.98 2.28 12.27
CA ARG A 121 -12.17 3.05 12.63
C ARG A 121 -11.94 3.89 13.89
N PRO A 122 -11.16 4.98 13.81
CA PRO A 122 -11.06 5.92 14.92
C PRO A 122 -12.36 6.73 15.05
N ASP A 123 -12.74 7.12 16.27
CA ASP A 123 -13.94 7.94 16.53
C ASP A 123 -13.92 9.27 15.77
N ALA A 124 -12.72 9.81 15.51
CA ALA A 124 -12.53 11.01 14.69
C ALA A 124 -13.05 10.86 13.24
N LEU A 125 -13.10 9.63 12.70
CA LEU A 125 -13.67 9.39 11.37
C LEU A 125 -15.19 9.51 11.37
N ASP A 126 -15.85 9.12 12.47
CA ASP A 126 -17.29 9.35 12.65
C ASP A 126 -17.59 10.84 12.78
N GLN A 127 -16.76 11.58 13.53
CA GLN A 127 -16.90 13.03 13.63
C GLN A 127 -16.72 13.71 12.26
N PHE A 128 -15.70 13.31 11.49
CA PHE A 128 -15.45 13.82 10.14
C PHE A 128 -16.70 13.71 9.22
N LEU A 129 -17.46 12.61 9.34
CA LEU A 129 -18.70 12.40 8.60
C LEU A 129 -19.85 13.24 9.15
N ARG A 130 -20.01 13.31 10.48
CA ARG A 130 -21.06 14.10 11.14
C ARG A 130 -20.92 15.60 10.83
N ASP A 131 -19.69 16.11 10.79
CA ASP A 131 -19.38 17.51 10.41
C ASP A 131 -19.79 17.85 8.96
N ARG A 132 -20.14 16.84 8.16
CA ARG A 132 -20.58 16.94 6.76
C ARG A 132 -22.01 16.44 6.56
N ASP A 133 -22.78 16.31 7.64
CA ASP A 133 -24.16 15.82 7.64
C ASP A 133 -24.30 14.39 7.07
N ILE A 134 -23.25 13.57 7.19
CA ILE A 134 -23.26 12.17 6.76
C ILE A 134 -23.36 11.27 7.99
N GLU A 135 -24.39 10.44 8.02
CA GLU A 135 -24.56 9.43 9.06
C GLU A 135 -23.45 8.36 8.94
N PRO A 136 -22.66 8.10 10.00
CA PRO A 136 -21.52 7.18 9.91
C PRO A 136 -21.89 5.74 9.49
N SER A 137 -23.11 5.30 9.80
CA SER A 137 -23.66 4.00 9.37
C SER A 137 -23.61 3.82 7.85
N LYS A 138 -23.85 4.89 7.08
CA LYS A 138 -23.86 4.91 5.60
C LYS A 138 -22.48 4.71 4.96
N ARG A 139 -21.42 4.69 5.75
CA ARG A 139 -20.03 4.51 5.29
C ARG A 139 -19.34 3.30 5.92
N ARG A 140 -20.04 2.55 6.79
CA ARG A 140 -19.47 1.37 7.48
C ARG A 140 -19.01 0.29 6.51
N ASN A 141 -19.72 0.10 5.41
CA ASN A 141 -19.37 -0.87 4.36
C ASN A 141 -18.08 -0.51 3.60
N LEU A 142 -17.53 0.69 3.78
CA LEU A 142 -16.28 1.15 3.18
C LEU A 142 -15.09 1.06 4.14
N ILE A 143 -15.35 0.70 5.41
CA ILE A 143 -14.32 0.57 6.44
C ILE A 143 -14.03 -0.91 6.65
N SER A 144 -12.75 -1.27 6.71
CA SER A 144 -12.32 -2.61 7.12
C SER A 144 -11.51 -2.50 8.41
N ASP A 145 -12.01 -3.19 9.44
CA ASP A 145 -11.36 -3.29 10.74
C ASP A 145 -10.21 -4.31 10.68
N ALA A 146 -9.26 -4.19 11.60
CA ALA A 146 -8.16 -5.16 11.70
C ALA A 146 -8.70 -6.58 11.88
N GLY A 147 -8.12 -7.54 11.16
CA GLY A 147 -8.56 -8.93 11.17
C GLY A 147 -9.77 -9.23 10.28
N THR A 148 -10.33 -8.23 9.58
CA THR A 148 -11.37 -8.45 8.57
C THR A 148 -10.76 -8.56 7.17
N LEU A 149 -11.27 -9.49 6.36
CA LEU A 149 -10.87 -9.60 4.96
C LEU A 149 -11.48 -8.45 4.16
N CYS A 150 -10.68 -7.87 3.26
CA CYS A 150 -11.18 -6.85 2.35
C CYS A 150 -12.10 -7.50 1.31
N PRO A 151 -13.31 -6.97 1.08
CA PRO A 151 -14.27 -7.59 0.16
C PRO A 151 -13.77 -7.61 -1.29
N GLU A 152 -12.85 -6.69 -1.63
CA GLU A 152 -12.29 -6.61 -2.96
C GLU A 152 -11.50 -7.87 -3.31
N PHE A 153 -10.84 -8.57 -2.38
CA PHE A 153 -10.09 -9.79 -2.69
C PHE A 153 -10.48 -10.93 -1.74
N ASN A 154 -11.10 -11.97 -2.27
CA ASN A 154 -11.49 -13.16 -1.50
C ASN A 154 -11.20 -14.44 -2.29
N LEU A 155 -10.93 -15.54 -1.58
CA LEU A 155 -10.55 -16.81 -2.22
C LEU A 155 -11.59 -17.35 -3.19
N ALA A 156 -12.88 -17.01 -2.99
CA ALA A 156 -13.96 -17.45 -3.87
C ALA A 156 -13.92 -16.78 -5.25
N SER A 157 -13.42 -15.54 -5.35
CA SER A 157 -13.45 -14.73 -6.59
C SER A 157 -12.07 -14.36 -7.13
N ALA A 158 -11.04 -14.36 -6.29
CA ALA A 158 -9.69 -13.90 -6.62
C ALA A 158 -8.67 -15.03 -6.80
N GLN A 159 -8.93 -16.20 -6.19
CA GLN A 159 -7.95 -17.28 -6.02
C GLN A 159 -6.54 -16.75 -5.67
N LEU A 160 -5.49 -17.56 -5.82
CA LEU A 160 -4.19 -17.32 -5.19
C LEU A 160 -3.46 -16.11 -5.78
N ILE A 161 -2.41 -15.67 -5.08
CA ILE A 161 -1.45 -14.71 -5.66
C ILE A 161 -0.72 -15.41 -6.80
N HIS A 162 -0.90 -14.92 -8.04
CA HIS A 162 -0.22 -15.45 -9.22
C HIS A 162 1.24 -14.98 -9.27
N ARG A 163 1.46 -13.68 -9.03
CA ARG A 163 2.78 -13.06 -9.15
C ARG A 163 2.92 -11.86 -8.22
N ILE A 164 4.11 -11.71 -7.64
CA ILE A 164 4.52 -10.49 -6.93
C ILE A 164 5.66 -9.86 -7.73
N ARG A 165 5.49 -8.60 -8.13
CA ARG A 165 6.53 -7.78 -8.77
C ARG A 165 7.02 -6.74 -7.79
N ALA A 166 8.30 -6.82 -7.43
CA ALA A 166 9.01 -5.78 -6.72
C ALA A 166 9.79 -4.96 -7.75
N PHE A 167 9.52 -3.66 -7.84
CA PHE A 167 10.23 -2.78 -8.75
C PHE A 167 11.52 -2.33 -8.09
N SER A 168 12.61 -3.03 -8.40
CA SER A 168 13.96 -2.62 -8.02
C SER A 168 14.93 -2.90 -9.17
N ARG A 169 15.80 -1.94 -9.47
CA ARG A 169 16.86 -2.11 -10.47
C ARG A 169 18.14 -2.53 -9.74
N LEU A 170 18.53 -3.80 -9.86
CA LEU A 170 19.87 -4.24 -9.49
C LEU A 170 20.84 -3.79 -10.60
N GLY A 171 22.05 -3.35 -10.21
CA GLY A 171 22.98 -2.62 -11.08
C GLY A 171 23.31 -3.29 -12.42
N SER A 172 23.59 -2.43 -13.42
CA SER A 172 24.17 -2.68 -14.76
C SER A 172 23.64 -3.85 -15.62
N GLY A 173 22.57 -4.53 -15.22
CA GLY A 173 21.86 -5.51 -16.04
C GLY A 173 20.37 -5.17 -16.08
N SER A 174 19.77 -5.25 -17.26
CA SER A 174 18.35 -4.94 -17.55
C SER A 174 17.35 -5.95 -16.96
N GLY A 175 17.67 -6.58 -15.82
CA GLY A 175 16.88 -7.67 -15.26
C GLY A 175 15.90 -7.19 -14.19
N MET A 176 14.61 -7.19 -14.51
CA MET A 176 13.52 -7.11 -13.54
C MET A 176 13.44 -8.41 -12.72
N VAL A 177 13.37 -8.32 -11.40
CA VAL A 177 13.11 -9.49 -10.54
C VAL A 177 11.61 -9.72 -10.45
N SER A 178 11.06 -10.46 -11.41
CA SER A 178 9.71 -11.01 -11.33
C SER A 178 9.80 -12.44 -10.82
N THR A 179 9.15 -12.74 -9.70
CA THR A 179 9.05 -14.12 -9.21
C THR A 179 7.60 -14.57 -9.35
N SER A 180 7.35 -15.55 -10.24
CA SER A 180 6.06 -16.25 -10.27
C SER A 180 6.08 -17.40 -9.26
N PHE A 181 4.94 -17.74 -8.67
CA PHE A 181 4.86 -18.93 -7.82
C PHE A 181 5.14 -20.23 -8.61
N ALA A 182 4.92 -20.22 -9.92
CA ALA A 182 5.27 -21.34 -10.81
C ALA A 182 6.80 -21.56 -10.94
N ASP A 183 7.62 -20.51 -10.84
CA ASP A 183 9.08 -20.61 -10.93
C ASP A 183 9.72 -21.16 -9.64
N LEU A 184 9.07 -20.95 -8.49
CA LEU A 184 9.47 -21.54 -7.22
C LEU A 184 9.31 -23.08 -7.20
N GLY A 185 8.35 -23.61 -7.96
CA GLY A 185 8.12 -25.05 -8.10
C GLY A 185 9.17 -25.80 -8.92
N ARG A 186 9.85 -25.13 -9.87
CA ARG A 186 10.88 -25.76 -10.73
C ARG A 186 12.28 -25.79 -10.12
N ARG A 187 12.56 -25.01 -9.07
CA ARG A 187 13.87 -25.00 -8.39
C ARG A 187 14.03 -26.03 -7.26
N ARG A 188 13.09 -26.97 -7.12
CA ARG A 188 13.25 -28.14 -6.24
C ARG A 188 13.13 -29.43 -7.04
N GLY A 189 14.18 -29.76 -7.77
CA GLY A 189 14.48 -31.15 -8.09
C GLY A 189 14.97 -31.83 -6.83
N MET A 190 14.06 -32.34 -5.98
CA MET A 190 14.28 -33.47 -5.07
C MET A 190 12.96 -33.87 -4.38
N ALA A 191 12.56 -35.12 -4.65
CA ALA A 191 11.56 -35.97 -4.01
C ALA A 191 10.12 -35.45 -3.84
N ALA A 192 9.18 -36.22 -4.42
CA ALA A 192 7.75 -36.13 -4.16
C ALA A 192 7.46 -36.34 -2.66
N GLY A 193 7.25 -35.24 -1.94
CA GLY A 193 6.72 -35.23 -0.58
C GLY A 193 5.30 -34.70 -0.60
N SER A 194 4.36 -35.51 -0.14
CA SER A 194 2.93 -35.18 -0.03
C SER A 194 2.68 -33.79 0.58
N PHE A 195 1.95 -32.94 -0.13
CA PHE A 195 1.49 -31.65 0.39
C PHE A 195 0.37 -31.90 1.41
N ARG A 196 0.72 -31.98 2.70
CA ARG A 196 -0.26 -32.00 3.80
C ARG A 196 -0.81 -30.59 3.97
N ARG A 197 -2.14 -30.44 3.93
CA ARG A 197 -2.84 -29.20 4.32
C ARG A 197 -2.38 -28.79 5.72
N GLN A 198 -1.79 -27.60 5.84
CA GLN A 198 -1.75 -26.86 7.09
C GLN A 198 -2.62 -25.62 6.91
N THR A 199 -3.77 -25.67 7.57
CA THR A 199 -4.59 -24.51 7.90
C THR A 199 -3.74 -23.56 8.74
N GLY A 200 -3.51 -22.35 8.24
CA GLY A 200 -2.79 -21.30 8.97
C GLY A 200 -3.16 -19.95 8.37
N ASP A 201 -3.99 -19.22 9.10
CA ASP A 201 -4.44 -17.88 8.77
C ASP A 201 -3.26 -16.93 8.58
N PHE A 202 -3.21 -16.24 7.44
CA PHE A 202 -2.27 -15.16 7.20
C PHE A 202 -2.72 -13.92 8.00
N PHE A 203 -2.15 -13.75 9.20
CA PHE A 203 -2.27 -12.53 9.98
C PHE A 203 -1.26 -11.49 9.51
N TRP A 204 -1.75 -10.33 9.08
CA TRP A 204 -0.93 -9.13 8.88
C TRP A 204 -1.12 -8.20 10.08
N LEU A 205 -0.10 -8.11 10.94
CA LEU A 205 -0.01 -7.11 12.01
C LEU A 205 1.06 -6.07 11.62
N PRO A 206 0.72 -4.77 11.49
CA PRO A 206 1.74 -3.74 11.50
C PRO A 206 2.29 -3.63 12.92
N ARG A 207 3.59 -3.89 13.10
CA ARG A 207 4.28 -3.61 14.36
C ARG A 207 4.38 -2.09 14.52
N CYS A 208 3.60 -1.54 15.44
CA CYS A 208 3.88 -0.20 15.99
C CYS A 208 5.27 -0.22 16.63
N CYS A 209 6.15 0.64 16.14
CA CYS A 209 7.45 0.91 16.76
C CYS A 209 7.22 1.76 18.02
N GLY A 210 7.65 1.25 19.17
CA GLY A 210 7.60 2.01 20.42
C GLY A 210 7.85 1.16 21.65
N THR A 211 9.11 1.00 22.05
CA THR A 211 9.41 0.80 23.48
C THR A 211 10.75 1.44 23.83
N VAL A 212 10.68 2.53 24.59
CA VAL A 212 11.83 3.15 25.25
C VAL A 212 12.06 2.42 26.59
N ARG A 213 13.29 1.93 26.73
CA ARG A 213 14.12 1.64 27.93
C ARG A 213 13.50 1.00 29.18
N ALA A 214 14.13 -0.11 29.59
CA ALA A 214 14.47 -0.33 30.99
C ALA A 214 15.96 -0.72 31.07
N GLY A 215 16.79 0.18 31.60
CA GLY A 215 18.19 -0.09 31.91
C GLY A 215 18.29 -1.06 33.08
N ARG A 216 19.06 -2.13 32.92
CA ARG A 216 19.39 -3.04 34.01
C ARG A 216 20.50 -2.45 34.87
N SER A 217 20.18 -2.28 36.15
CA SER A 217 21.13 -2.13 37.24
C SER A 217 21.98 -3.40 37.38
N GLY A 218 23.30 -3.24 37.31
CA GLY A 218 24.28 -4.27 37.62
C GLY A 218 25.21 -3.75 38.70
N ALA A 219 25.12 -4.34 39.89
CA ALA A 219 26.00 -4.07 41.01
C ALA A 219 27.31 -4.86 40.87
N HIS A 220 28.46 -4.22 41.07
CA HIS A 220 29.66 -4.85 41.63
C HIS A 220 30.69 -3.80 42.11
N GLY A 221 31.25 -4.05 43.30
CA GLY A 221 32.62 -3.60 43.64
C GLY A 221 32.77 -2.58 44.76
N ARG A 222 32.86 -3.06 46.00
CA ARG A 222 33.45 -2.34 47.15
C ARG A 222 34.96 -2.10 46.94
N ARG A 223 35.44 -0.96 47.46
CA ARG A 223 36.78 -0.58 48.02
C ARG A 223 36.99 0.91 47.69
N GLY A 224 37.38 1.85 48.55
CA GLY A 224 37.76 1.91 49.97
C GLY A 224 37.95 3.41 50.36
N PHE A 225 37.87 3.73 51.65
CA PHE A 225 38.30 5.01 52.29
C PHE A 225 39.82 5.26 52.06
N PRO A 226 40.41 6.46 52.31
CA PRO A 226 40.10 7.39 53.42
C PRO A 226 40.25 8.91 53.15
N GLY A 227 39.90 9.72 54.15
CA GLY A 227 40.24 11.14 54.26
C GLY A 227 39.13 11.97 54.85
#